data_AF-A0A7L4ZL09-F1
#
_entry.id   AF-A0A7L4ZL09-F1
#
_cell.length_a   1.000
_cell.length_b   1.000
_cell.length_c   1.000
_cell.angle_alpha   90.00
_cell.angle_beta   90.00
_cell.angle_gamma   90.00
#
_symmetry.space_group_name_H-M   'P 1'
#
loop_
_entity.id
_entity.type
_entity.pdbx_description
1 polymer ?
#
loop_
_entity_poly.entity_id
_entity_poly.type
_entity_poly.pdbx_seq_one_letter_code
_entity_poly.pdbx_strand_id
1 'polypeptide(L)'
;MKQTITKSNKNVEILNLLIANGFYNGYVRTEKFELMRNRFPNNHRIIGIANDTGNYELKFDFKPPMNIIAKFLLALGILVSIISLIKGNWVIPVVLVVYGLIVVIDFKLKEKKEINILTDKLLEFHKTEPN
;
A
#
# COMPACT_ATOMS: atom_id res chain seq x y z
N MET A 1 -13.56 5.65 4.49
CA MET A 1 -13.71 5.76 3.01
C MET A 1 -12.42 5.34 2.37
N LYS A 2 -12.47 4.53 1.30
CA LYS A 2 -11.28 4.24 0.49
C LYS A 2 -11.01 5.46 -0.39
N GLN A 3 -9.75 5.89 -0.46
CA GLN A 3 -9.39 7.00 -1.33
C GLN A 3 -9.42 6.55 -2.78
N THR A 4 -9.88 7.44 -3.65
CA THR A 4 -10.01 7.19 -5.09
C THR A 4 -9.36 8.32 -5.88
N ILE A 5 -8.86 8.00 -7.07
CA ILE A 5 -8.42 8.98 -8.07
C ILE A 5 -9.32 8.82 -9.29
N THR A 6 -9.91 9.89 -9.79
CA THR A 6 -10.72 9.81 -11.01
C THR A 6 -9.89 9.33 -12.19
N LYS A 7 -10.41 8.39 -12.98
CA LYS A 7 -9.72 7.94 -14.19
C LYS A 7 -9.98 8.95 -15.30
N SER A 8 -9.01 9.83 -15.54
CA SER A 8 -9.00 10.78 -16.65
C SER A 8 -7.66 10.69 -17.39
N ASN A 9 -7.65 11.11 -18.66
CA ASN A 9 -6.40 11.15 -19.44
C ASN A 9 -5.35 12.02 -18.75
N LYS A 10 -5.77 13.18 -18.21
CA LYS A 10 -4.91 14.08 -17.42
C LYS A 10 -4.31 13.38 -16.20
N ASN A 11 -5.11 12.65 -15.42
CA ASN A 11 -4.58 11.94 -14.25
C ASN A 11 -3.61 10.82 -14.64
N VAL A 12 -3.88 10.11 -15.74
CA VAL A 12 -2.97 9.09 -16.27
C VAL A 12 -1.65 9.71 -16.71
N GLU A 13 -1.69 10.86 -17.38
CA GLU A 13 -0.50 11.61 -17.80
C GLU A 13 0.34 12.08 -16.61
N ILE A 14 -0.29 12.69 -15.60
CA ILE A 14 0.39 13.11 -14.38
C ILE A 14 1.01 11.91 -13.65
N LEU A 15 0.31 10.78 -13.56
CA LEU A 15 0.86 9.56 -12.97
C LEU A 15 2.11 9.08 -13.73
N ASN A 16 2.14 9.20 -15.06
CA ASN A 16 3.33 8.91 -15.85
C ASN A 16 4.45 9.93 -15.62
N LEU A 17 4.13 11.22 -15.47
CA LEU A 17 5.12 12.26 -15.15
C LEU A 17 5.75 12.06 -13.77
N LEU A 18 4.97 11.60 -12.79
CA LEU A 18 5.50 11.23 -11.48
C LEU A 18 6.54 10.11 -11.56
N ILE A 19 6.41 9.19 -12.53
CA ILE A 19 7.40 8.15 -12.81
C ILE A 19 8.59 8.75 -13.58
N ALA A 20 8.33 9.49 -14.67
CA ALA A 20 9.37 10.07 -15.53
C ALA A 20 10.30 11.02 -14.76
N ASN A 21 9.75 11.80 -13.82
CA ASN A 21 10.51 12.71 -12.96
C ASN A 21 11.17 12.01 -11.77
N GLY A 22 11.08 10.68 -11.67
CA GLY A 22 11.79 9.88 -10.66
C GLY A 22 11.22 9.97 -9.24
N PHE A 23 10.04 10.56 -9.03
CA PHE A 23 9.36 10.55 -7.72
C PHE A 23 8.91 9.14 -7.34
N TYR A 24 8.47 8.37 -8.34
CA TYR A 24 8.00 7.01 -8.19
C TYR A 24 8.63 6.09 -9.23
N ASN A 25 8.76 4.81 -8.90
CA ASN A 25 9.01 3.72 -9.82
C ASN A 25 7.71 2.92 -10.00
N GLY A 26 7.52 2.29 -11.16
CA GLY A 26 6.37 1.43 -11.39
C GLY A 26 5.79 1.58 -12.79
N TYR A 27 4.48 1.42 -12.92
CA TYR A 27 3.79 1.49 -14.20
C TYR A 27 2.37 2.02 -14.08
N VAL A 28 1.85 2.61 -15.16
CA VAL A 28 0.46 3.04 -15.31
C VAL A 28 -0.16 2.33 -16.51
N ARG A 29 -1.29 1.66 -16.31
CA ARG A 29 -2.12 1.08 -17.37
C ARG A 29 -3.56 1.56 -17.20
N THR A 30 -4.36 1.39 -18.26
CA THR A 30 -5.76 1.80 -18.33
C THR A 30 -6.61 1.27 -17.18
N GLU A 31 -6.37 0.04 -16.71
CA GLU A 31 -7.16 -0.61 -15.67
C GLU A 31 -6.47 -0.62 -14.31
N LYS A 32 -5.15 -0.44 -14.28
CA LYS A 32 -4.35 -0.57 -13.07
C LYS A 32 -3.07 0.24 -13.15
N PHE A 33 -2.69 0.88 -12.06
CA PHE A 33 -1.33 1.38 -11.88
C PHE A 33 -0.71 0.81 -10.62
N GLU A 34 0.62 0.76 -10.60
CA GLU A 34 1.41 0.38 -9.43
C GLU A 34 2.56 1.38 -9.29
N LEU A 35 2.61 2.04 -8.14
CA LEU A 35 3.58 3.08 -7.83
C LEU A 35 4.34 2.74 -6.55
N MET A 36 5.65 2.90 -6.61
CA MET A 36 6.56 2.74 -5.49
C MET A 36 7.38 4.01 -5.37
N ARG A 37 7.25 4.71 -4.26
CA ARG A 37 8.05 5.92 -4.03
C ARG A 37 9.54 5.61 -4.10
N ASN A 38 10.28 6.41 -4.86
CA ASN A 38 11.72 6.24 -5.07
C ASN A 38 12.52 6.80 -3.87
N ARG A 39 12.31 6.23 -2.68
CA ARG A 39 13.00 6.61 -1.45
C ARG A 39 13.31 5.37 -0.63
N PHE A 40 14.57 5.15 -0.28
CA PHE A 40 14.96 4.04 0.59
C PHE A 40 14.83 4.44 2.08
N PRO A 41 14.37 3.54 2.97
CA PRO A 41 13.76 2.24 2.68
C PRO A 41 12.28 2.39 2.30
N ASN A 42 11.87 1.77 1.19
CA ASN A 42 10.45 1.63 0.84
C ASN A 42 10.12 0.20 0.43
N ASN A 43 9.39 -0.48 1.31
CA ASN A 43 8.91 -1.84 1.11
C ASN A 43 7.42 -1.89 0.75
N HIS A 44 6.84 -0.76 0.33
CA HIS A 44 5.42 -0.64 0.04
C HIS A 44 5.19 -0.15 -1.38
N ARG A 45 3.98 -0.42 -1.85
CA ARG A 45 3.46 0.01 -3.14
C ARG A 45 2.04 0.53 -2.98
N ILE A 46 1.72 1.53 -3.78
CA ILE A 46 0.36 2.01 -4.00
C ILE A 46 -0.13 1.39 -5.30
N ILE A 47 -1.30 0.76 -5.26
CA ILE A 47 -1.94 0.14 -6.40
C ILE A 47 -3.26 0.88 -6.62
N GLY A 48 -3.46 1.43 -7.81
CA GLY A 48 -4.77 1.89 -8.24
C GLY A 48 -5.42 0.83 -9.12
N ILE A 49 -6.64 0.41 -8.80
CA ILE A 49 -7.43 -0.52 -9.65
C ILE A 49 -8.68 0.22 -10.11
N ALA A 50 -8.91 0.28 -11.42
CA ALA A 50 -10.12 0.89 -11.97
C ALA A 50 -11.35 0.11 -11.49
N ASN A 51 -12.35 0.83 -11.02
CA ASN A 51 -13.65 0.29 -10.66
C ASN A 51 -14.71 0.66 -11.71
N ASP A 52 -15.91 0.08 -11.59
CA ASP A 52 -17.02 0.30 -12.52
C ASP A 52 -17.52 1.75 -12.55
N THR A 53 -17.15 2.56 -11.54
CA THR A 53 -17.49 3.99 -11.46
C THR A 53 -16.50 4.89 -12.21
N GLY A 54 -15.52 4.31 -12.92
CA GLY A 54 -14.51 5.08 -13.65
C GLY A 54 -13.49 5.76 -12.73
N ASN A 55 -13.26 5.22 -11.53
CA ASN A 55 -12.26 5.71 -10.58
C ASN A 55 -11.22 4.63 -10.30
N TYR A 56 -9.98 5.02 -10.06
CA TYR A 56 -8.96 4.16 -9.47
C TYR A 56 -9.17 4.08 -7.96
N GLU A 57 -9.53 2.90 -7.47
CA GLU A 57 -9.54 2.60 -6.04
C GLU A 57 -8.10 2.36 -5.57
N LEU A 58 -7.64 3.15 -4.60
CA LEU A 58 -6.29 3.05 -4.06
C LEU A 58 -6.19 1.94 -3.04
N LYS A 59 -5.16 1.11 -3.18
CA LYS A 59 -4.75 0.07 -2.25
C LYS A 59 -3.29 0.26 -1.88
N PHE A 60 -2.96 0.07 -0.62
CA PHE A 60 -1.59 0.03 -0.14
C PHE A 60 -1.22 -1.40 0.21
N ASP A 61 -0.06 -1.85 -0.24
CA ASP A 61 0.39 -3.24 -0.03
C ASP A 61 1.91 -3.29 0.13
N PHE A 62 2.40 -4.37 0.72
CA PHE A 62 3.83 -4.65 0.74
C PHE A 62 4.31 -5.02 -0.67
N LYS A 63 5.53 -4.60 -0.99
CA LYS A 63 6.23 -5.04 -2.20
C LYS A 63 6.51 -6.55 -2.09
N PRO A 64 6.32 -7.35 -3.15
CA PRO A 64 6.91 -8.68 -3.21
C PRO A 64 8.44 -8.60 -3.03
N PRO A 65 9.07 -9.51 -2.28
CA PRO A 65 8.52 -10.73 -1.65
C PRO A 65 7.88 -10.51 -0.26
N MET A 66 7.97 -9.30 0.31
CA MET A 66 7.55 -9.02 1.69
C MET A 66 6.07 -9.36 1.95
N ASN A 67 5.18 -9.15 0.97
CA ASN A 67 3.76 -9.56 1.10
C ASN A 67 3.62 -11.09 1.30
N ILE A 68 4.40 -11.88 0.54
CA ILE A 68 4.39 -13.35 0.65
C ILE A 68 4.91 -13.77 2.02
N ILE A 69 6.00 -13.14 2.47
CA ILE A 69 6.61 -13.40 3.78
C ILE A 69 5.63 -13.07 4.90
N ALA A 70 4.94 -11.93 4.83
CA ALA A 70 3.97 -11.52 5.85
C ALA A 70 2.81 -12.54 5.97
N LYS A 71 2.26 -13.01 4.85
CA LYS A 71 1.22 -14.05 4.84
C LYS A 71 1.72 -15.37 5.43
N PHE A 72 2.93 -15.77 5.08
CA PHE A 72 3.54 -17.00 5.59
C PHE A 72 3.78 -16.91 7.11
N LEU A 73 4.33 -15.80 7.60
CA LEU A 73 4.55 -15.56 9.03
C LEU A 73 3.24 -15.53 9.82
N LEU A 74 2.16 -14.98 9.24
CA LEU A 74 0.85 -14.98 9.87
C LEU A 74 0.31 -16.42 10.01
N ALA A 75 0.41 -17.24 8.97
CA ALA A 75 0.00 -18.64 9.02
C ALA A 75 0.82 -19.44 10.05
N LEU A 76 2.14 -19.23 10.08
CA LEU A 76 3.04 -19.84 11.06
C LEU A 76 2.70 -19.39 12.49
N GLY A 77 2.43 -18.10 12.70
CA GLY A 77 2.05 -17.55 14.00
C GLY A 77 0.76 -18.14 14.55
N ILE A 78 -0.23 -18.40 13.68
CA ILE A 78 -1.47 -19.08 14.06
C ILE A 78 -1.18 -20.52 14.49
N LEU A 79 -0.38 -21.26 13.72
CA LEU A 79 -0.01 -22.64 14.05
C LEU A 79 0.71 -22.73 15.40
N VAL A 80 1.70 -21.87 15.62
CA VAL A 80 2.44 -21.78 16.88
C VAL A 80 1.51 -21.44 18.04
N SER A 81 0.55 -20.53 17.84
CA SER A 81 -0.44 -20.16 18.86
C SER A 81 -1.31 -21.35 19.27
N ILE A 82 -1.80 -22.14 18.30
CA ILE A 82 -2.61 -23.33 18.57
C ILE A 82 -1.81 -24.36 19.38
N ILE A 83 -0.58 -24.67 18.96
CA ILE A 83 0.29 -25.63 19.67
C ILE A 83 0.58 -25.15 21.10
N SER A 84 0.82 -23.85 21.27
CA SER A 84 1.08 -23.26 22.58
C SER A 84 -0.12 -23.36 23.52
N LEU A 85 -1.32 -23.09 23.01
CA LEU A 85 -2.57 -23.22 23.77
C LEU A 85 -2.83 -24.67 24.22
N ILE A 86 -2.57 -25.65 23.36
CA ILE A 86 -2.68 -27.09 23.71
C ILE A 86 -1.74 -27.43 24.88
N LYS A 87 -0.55 -26.82 24.92
CA LYS A 87 0.43 -26.98 26.02
C LYS A 87 0.10 -26.15 27.27
N GLY A 88 -1.03 -25.44 27.28
CA GLY A 88 -1.45 -24.57 28.39
C GLY A 88 -0.65 -23.27 28.50
N ASN A 89 0.15 -22.91 27.49
CA ASN A 89 0.91 -21.66 27.49
C ASN A 89 0.17 -20.58 26.68
N TRP A 90 -0.44 -19.64 27.40
CA TRP A 90 -1.22 -18.54 26.82
C TRP A 90 -0.37 -17.31 26.48
N VAL A 91 0.87 -17.24 27.00
CA VAL A 91 1.76 -16.08 26.81
C VAL A 91 2.11 -15.89 25.35
N ILE A 92 2.45 -16.97 24.63
CA ILE A 92 2.84 -16.90 23.22
C ILE A 92 1.71 -16.33 22.34
N PRO A 93 0.47 -16.83 22.39
CA PRO A 93 -0.66 -16.22 21.68
C PRO A 93 -0.85 -14.73 22.00
N VAL A 94 -0.79 -14.35 23.28
CA VAL A 94 -0.96 -12.94 23.69
C VAL A 94 0.13 -12.05 23.09
N VAL A 95 1.40 -12.46 23.17
CA VAL A 95 2.51 -11.72 22.58
C VAL A 95 2.36 -11.58 21.07
N LEU A 96 1.95 -12.65 20.37
CA LEU A 96 1.72 -12.61 18.93
C LEU A 96 0.57 -11.68 18.54
N VAL A 97 -0.52 -11.67 19.30
CA VAL A 97 -1.65 -10.75 19.08
C VAL A 97 -1.22 -9.30 19.26
N VAL A 98 -0.53 -8.98 20.36
CA VAL A 98 -0.04 -7.62 20.63
C VAL A 98 0.92 -7.16 19.53
N TYR A 99 1.87 -8.01 19.14
CA TYR A 99 2.78 -7.70 18.05
C TYR A 99 2.04 -7.48 16.72
N GLY A 100 1.07 -8.34 16.39
CA GLY A 100 0.24 -8.20 15.20
C GLY A 100 -0.52 -6.86 15.16
N LEU A 101 -1.06 -6.41 16.30
CA LEU A 101 -1.74 -5.12 16.40
C LEU A 101 -0.79 -3.95 16.13
N ILE A 102 0.43 -3.98 16.69
CA ILE A 102 1.45 -2.94 16.45
C ILE A 102 1.77 -2.85 14.96
N VAL A 103 2.01 -3.99 14.31
CA VAL A 103 2.30 -4.04 12.86
C VAL A 103 1.15 -3.50 12.02
N VAL A 104 -0.10 -3.84 12.36
CA VAL A 104 -1.28 -3.32 11.63
C VAL A 104 -1.41 -1.80 11.80
N ILE A 105 -1.16 -1.27 12.99
CA ILE A 105 -1.22 0.17 13.25
C ILE A 105 -0.13 0.89 12.44
N ASP A 106 1.12 0.43 12.50
CA ASP A 106 2.23 1.00 11.73
C ASP A 106 1.95 0.95 10.22
N PHE A 107 1.40 -0.15 9.72
CA PHE A 107 1.00 -0.28 8.32
C PHE A 107 -0.06 0.75 7.93
N LYS A 108 -1.13 0.93 8.72
CA LYS A 108 -2.17 1.94 8.44
C LYS A 108 -1.65 3.36 8.49
N LEU A 109 -0.71 3.65 9.40
CA LEU A 109 -0.08 4.97 9.48
C LEU A 109 0.76 5.25 8.21
N LYS A 110 1.53 4.26 7.76
CA LYS A 110 2.32 4.36 6.53
C LYS A 110 1.44 4.46 5.27
N GLU A 111 0.36 3.69 5.21
CA GLU A 111 -0.65 3.78 4.15
C GLU A 111 -1.18 5.20 4.03
N LYS A 112 -1.69 5.77 5.13
CA LYS A 112 -2.25 7.13 5.14
C LYS A 112 -1.21 8.16 4.70
N LYS A 113 0.03 8.02 5.17
CA LYS A 113 1.12 8.93 4.82
C LYS A 113 1.47 8.88 3.34
N GLU A 114 1.66 7.69 2.78
CA GLU A 114 2.08 7.53 1.38
C GLU A 114 0.96 7.91 0.40
N ILE A 115 -0.31 7.60 0.74
CA ILE A 115 -1.46 8.06 -0.04
C ILE A 115 -1.55 9.59 -0.02
N ASN A 116 -1.42 10.23 1.15
CA ASN A 116 -1.46 11.69 1.22
C ASN A 116 -0.35 12.33 0.37
N ILE A 117 0.87 11.79 0.42
CA ILE A 117 1.99 12.29 -0.39
C ILE A 117 1.71 12.15 -1.89
N LEU A 118 1.12 11.02 -2.31
CA LEU A 118 0.71 10.83 -3.70
C LEU A 118 -0.34 11.86 -4.13
N THR A 119 -1.38 12.04 -3.31
CA THR A 119 -2.46 13.01 -3.57
C THR A 119 -1.93 14.44 -3.62
N ASP A 120 -1.05 14.83 -2.69
CA ASP A 120 -0.44 16.16 -2.65
C ASP A 120 0.40 16.41 -3.93
N LYS A 121 1.18 15.42 -4.35
CA LYS A 121 1.96 15.50 -5.59
C LYS A 121 1.08 15.56 -6.83
N LEU A 122 0.00 14.79 -6.90
CA LEU A 122 -0.97 14.87 -7.99
C LEU A 122 -1.59 16.28 -8.07
N LEU A 123 -1.95 16.87 -6.93
CA LEU A 123 -2.51 18.22 -6.86
C LEU A 123 -1.49 19.29 -7.25
N GLU A 124 -0.21 19.12 -6.91
CA GLU A 124 0.87 20.01 -7.32
C GLU A 124 0.99 20.06 -8.85
N PHE A 125 1.08 18.89 -9.50
CA PHE A 125 1.16 18.80 -10.97
C PHE A 125 -0.10 19.36 -11.66
N HIS A 126 -1.29 19.14 -11.09
CA HIS A 126 -2.53 19.74 -11.62
C HIS A 126 -2.50 21.28 -11.65
N LYS A 127 -1.78 21.91 -10.74
CA LYS A 127 -1.65 23.38 -10.67
C LYS A 127 -0.57 23.91 -11.62
N THR A 128 0.43 23.08 -11.95
CA THR A 128 1.58 23.47 -12.76
C THR A 128 1.35 23.23 -14.25
N GLU A 129 0.53 22.25 -14.63
CA GLU A 129 0.17 22.01 -16.03
C GLU A 129 -0.98 22.92 -16.51
N PRO A 130 -0.75 23.78 -17.52
CA PRO A 130 -1.83 24.51 -18.15
C PRO A 130 -2.78 23.52 -18.86
N ASN A 131 -4.08 23.80 -18.76
CA ASN A 131 -5.17 22.99 -19.35
C ASN A 131 -5.04 22.81 -20.87
#